data_AF-A0AAV5YT54-F1
#
_entry.id   AF-A0AAV5YT54-F1
#
_cell.length_a   1.000
_cell.length_b   1.000
_cell.length_c   1.000
_cell.angle_alpha   90.00
_cell.angle_beta   90.00
_cell.angle_gamma   90.00
#
_symmetry.space_group_name_H-M   'P 1'
#
loop_
_entity.id
_entity.type
_entity.pdbx_description
1 polymer ?
#
loop_
_entity_poly.entity_id
_entity_poly.type
_entity_poly.pdbx_seq_one_letter_code
_entity_poly.pdbx_strand_id
1 'polypeptide(L)'
;MCTAINTLQPGEELALAPGEYSGPCTIQHGGRAGAPIVVRAADPGQRPRIVYRGASANVLDVKADHVTVRGLAFGPTAPGVDGVRVFARAGVSVTDCEFDGLGGIAVAANHTSITGLSVLRNVITNSGASGMYFGCHEGVECVVSELRVEDNFIEHVNASEPEIGYGLQVKLNSTGVIRNNVIVDTKGPGIMVYGARDGLRSNLVERNVVMGSRTSSGIVIGGGPAIVRNNVVLLNREAGIGLEDYGGRGLLRSVIVAHNSVYKNTGAGILIPEGRPLRDIVIRSNAIQARAGTATLPGARPEIDVMGNVDCTWAPCFVDPDRLDFSPLMGSLLSMPGSMRPGPWLPADDFFGVPRGPLPTVGAVERKAKPIRVIP
;
A
#
# COMPACT_ATOMS: atom_id res chain seq x y z
N MET A 1 -0.75 17.43 27.33
CA MET A 1 -0.58 16.14 26.61
C MET A 1 0.88 15.75 26.50
N CYS A 2 1.71 16.49 25.75
CA CYS A 2 3.07 16.02 25.41
C CYS A 2 3.97 15.73 26.62
N THR A 3 3.90 16.55 27.67
CA THR A 3 4.60 16.30 28.93
C THR A 3 4.20 14.95 29.55
N ALA A 4 2.91 14.62 29.57
CA ALA A 4 2.41 13.37 30.14
C ALA A 4 2.82 12.13 29.33
N ILE A 5 2.90 12.25 27.99
CA ILE A 5 3.42 11.17 27.15
C ILE A 5 4.88 10.86 27.53
N ASN A 6 5.69 11.89 27.74
CA ASN A 6 7.10 11.76 28.03
C ASN A 6 7.42 11.35 29.48
N THR A 7 6.41 11.18 30.34
CA THR A 7 6.59 10.60 31.69
C THR A 7 6.28 9.11 31.74
N LEU A 8 5.72 8.53 30.68
CA LEU A 8 5.33 7.12 30.63
C LEU A 8 6.56 6.20 30.76
N GLN A 9 6.40 5.17 31.57
CA GLN A 9 7.33 4.06 31.68
C GLN A 9 6.97 2.94 30.68
N PRO A 10 7.93 2.06 30.31
CA PRO A 10 7.64 0.94 29.42
C PRO A 10 6.46 0.07 29.90
N GLY A 11 5.47 -0.14 29.03
CA GLY A 11 4.24 -0.86 29.34
C GLY A 11 3.09 0.01 29.87
N GLU A 12 3.33 1.30 30.12
CA GLU A 12 2.26 2.22 30.51
C GLU A 12 1.48 2.77 29.31
N GLU A 13 0.24 3.18 29.60
CA GLU A 13 -0.66 3.78 28.62
C GLU A 13 -1.13 5.16 29.06
N LEU A 14 -1.19 6.10 28.12
CA LEU A 14 -1.91 7.35 28.25
C LEU A 14 -3.19 7.29 27.41
N ALA A 15 -4.34 7.31 28.08
CA ALA A 15 -5.65 7.45 27.46
C ALA A 15 -6.06 8.93 27.42
N LEU A 16 -6.24 9.47 26.22
CA LEU A 16 -6.66 10.85 25.99
C LEU A 16 -8.19 10.93 25.90
N ALA A 17 -8.79 11.77 26.73
CA ALA A 17 -10.21 12.08 26.66
C ALA A 17 -10.55 12.74 25.30
N PRO A 18 -11.80 12.65 24.82
CA PRO A 18 -12.22 13.39 23.64
C PRO A 18 -11.91 14.89 23.76
N GLY A 19 -11.48 15.50 22.65
CA GLY A 19 -11.17 16.93 22.59
C GLY A 19 -9.97 17.24 21.69
N GLU A 20 -9.64 18.54 21.64
CA GLU A 20 -8.48 19.03 20.92
C GLU A 20 -7.27 19.18 21.84
N TYR A 21 -6.12 18.72 21.36
CA TYR A 21 -4.84 18.85 22.04
C TYR A 21 -3.87 19.64 21.17
N SER A 22 -3.29 20.69 21.72
CA SER A 22 -2.30 21.50 21.01
C SER A 22 -1.04 20.68 20.72
N GLY A 23 -0.65 20.65 19.44
CA GLY A 23 0.68 20.26 18.97
C GLY A 23 1.63 21.48 18.85
N PRO A 24 2.88 21.25 18.42
CA PRO A 24 3.46 19.96 18.06
C PRO A 24 3.79 19.14 19.32
N CYS A 25 3.99 17.83 19.16
CA CYS A 25 4.53 16.99 20.23
C CYS A 25 5.68 16.12 19.72
N THR A 26 6.71 15.95 20.56
CA THR A 26 7.79 15.01 20.33
C THR A 26 7.80 13.96 21.44
N ILE A 27 7.67 12.70 21.06
CA ILE A 27 7.83 11.54 21.97
C ILE A 27 9.32 11.20 22.02
N GLN A 28 9.94 11.45 23.17
CA GLN A 28 11.37 11.25 23.43
C GLN A 28 11.65 9.99 24.26
N HIS A 29 10.66 9.53 25.01
CA HIS A 29 10.73 8.29 25.80
C HIS A 29 9.80 7.24 25.20
N GLY A 30 10.26 6.00 25.19
CA GLY A 30 9.60 4.88 24.55
C GLY A 30 9.59 3.65 25.45
N GLY A 31 9.00 2.56 24.96
CA GLY A 31 8.93 1.31 25.69
C GLY A 31 10.12 0.39 25.42
N ARG A 32 9.88 -0.91 25.55
CA ARG A 32 10.78 -1.99 25.14
C ARG A 32 10.00 -3.06 24.38
N ALA A 33 10.69 -3.98 23.72
CA ALA A 33 10.05 -5.13 23.09
C ALA A 33 9.13 -5.86 24.10
N GLY A 34 7.88 -6.10 23.71
CA GLY A 34 6.85 -6.70 24.56
C GLY A 34 6.22 -5.78 25.62
N ALA A 35 6.73 -4.57 25.82
CA ALA A 35 6.17 -3.55 26.71
C ALA A 35 6.33 -2.15 26.10
N PRO A 36 5.63 -1.86 24.98
CA PRO A 36 5.62 -0.52 24.39
C PRO A 36 4.94 0.47 25.32
N ILE A 37 5.21 1.77 25.15
CA ILE A 37 4.28 2.79 25.66
C ILE A 37 3.12 2.93 24.68
N VAL A 38 1.93 3.24 25.19
CA VAL A 38 0.73 3.39 24.35
C VAL A 38 0.10 4.77 24.57
N VAL A 39 -0.04 5.56 23.51
CA VAL A 39 -0.84 6.78 23.50
C VAL A 39 -2.11 6.48 22.71
N ARG A 40 -3.27 6.57 23.37
CA ARG A 40 -4.54 6.16 22.76
C ARG A 40 -5.72 7.06 23.06
N ALA A 41 -6.77 6.95 22.25
CA ALA A 41 -8.09 7.45 22.63
C ALA A 41 -8.62 6.73 23.88
N ALA A 42 -9.27 7.49 24.76
CA ALA A 42 -10.11 6.96 25.84
C ALA A 42 -11.43 6.41 25.29
N ASP A 43 -12.02 7.09 24.29
CA ASP A 43 -13.23 6.68 23.57
C ASP A 43 -12.94 6.59 22.05
N PRO A 44 -12.94 5.39 21.46
CA PRO A 44 -12.73 5.21 20.01
C PRO A 44 -13.80 5.87 19.13
N GLY A 45 -15.02 6.07 19.65
CA GLY A 45 -16.10 6.75 18.93
C GLY A 45 -15.95 8.27 18.90
N GLN A 46 -15.09 8.83 19.76
CA GLN A 46 -14.83 10.27 19.86
C GLN A 46 -13.31 10.51 19.95
N ARG A 47 -12.64 10.35 18.81
CA ARG A 47 -11.18 10.42 18.73
C ARG A 47 -10.66 11.79 19.20
N PRO A 48 -9.68 11.84 20.11
CA PRO A 48 -8.97 13.07 20.44
C PRO A 48 -8.15 13.53 19.22
N ARG A 49 -8.22 14.83 18.93
CA ARG A 49 -7.53 15.43 17.78
C ARG A 49 -6.30 16.20 18.23
N ILE A 50 -5.15 15.94 17.62
CA ILE A 50 -3.95 16.75 17.83
C ILE A 50 -3.92 17.84 16.76
N VAL A 51 -3.97 19.10 17.19
CA VAL A 51 -4.08 20.27 16.31
C VAL A 51 -2.79 21.07 16.36
N TYR A 52 -2.15 21.27 15.21
CA TYR A 52 -1.00 22.15 15.07
C TYR A 52 -1.22 23.10 13.89
N ARG A 53 -1.31 24.41 14.19
CA ARG A 53 -1.57 25.48 13.21
C ARG A 53 -0.30 26.14 12.67
N GLY A 54 0.86 25.76 13.18
CA GLY A 54 2.15 26.29 12.70
C GLY A 54 2.64 25.54 11.45
N ALA A 55 3.84 25.90 11.00
CA ALA A 55 4.50 25.30 9.84
C ALA A 55 5.98 24.95 10.09
N SER A 56 6.44 25.02 11.35
CA SER A 56 7.85 24.83 11.72
C SER A 56 8.16 23.44 12.29
N ALA A 57 7.16 22.59 12.43
CA ALA A 57 7.26 21.24 12.98
C ALA A 57 6.17 20.33 12.39
N ASN A 58 6.19 19.05 12.73
CA ASN A 58 5.09 18.12 12.43
C ASN A 58 4.12 18.06 13.62
N VAL A 59 2.94 17.47 13.42
CA VAL A 59 1.96 17.33 14.51
C VAL A 59 2.53 16.42 15.62
N LEU A 60 3.07 15.25 15.25
CA LEU A 60 3.68 14.30 16.16
C LEU A 60 4.98 13.72 15.60
N ASP A 61 6.10 14.00 16.29
CA ASP A 61 7.38 13.34 16.05
C ASP A 61 7.57 12.18 17.04
N VAL A 62 7.83 10.97 16.54
CA VAL A 62 8.15 9.78 17.34
C VAL A 62 9.65 9.51 17.28
N LYS A 63 10.39 9.92 18.32
CA LYS A 63 11.86 9.78 18.41
C LYS A 63 12.30 8.65 19.34
N ALA A 64 11.37 7.81 19.78
CA ALA A 64 11.62 6.70 20.70
C ALA A 64 11.09 5.37 20.16
N ASP A 65 11.75 4.28 20.53
CA ASP A 65 11.38 2.93 20.14
C ASP A 65 10.17 2.40 20.93
N HIS A 66 9.48 1.41 20.37
CA HIS A 66 8.38 0.71 21.04
C HIS A 66 7.27 1.66 21.51
N VAL A 67 6.73 2.43 20.56
CA VAL A 67 5.65 3.40 20.77
C VAL A 67 4.43 2.97 19.95
N THR A 68 3.27 2.92 20.59
CA THR A 68 1.99 2.73 19.90
C THR A 68 1.16 4.01 19.97
N VAL A 69 0.76 4.52 18.81
CA VAL A 69 -0.20 5.62 18.64
C VAL A 69 -1.50 5.00 18.14
N ARG A 70 -2.59 5.13 18.90
CA ARG A 70 -3.85 4.43 18.59
C ARG A 70 -5.11 5.28 18.70
N GLY A 71 -5.94 5.28 17.67
CA GLY A 71 -7.27 5.90 17.76
C GLY A 71 -7.25 7.44 17.81
N LEU A 72 -6.14 8.08 17.40
CA LEU A 72 -6.04 9.55 17.43
C LEU A 72 -6.45 10.14 16.08
N ALA A 73 -6.87 11.40 16.09
CA ALA A 73 -7.12 12.19 14.88
C ALA A 73 -6.03 13.25 14.66
N PHE A 74 -5.68 13.48 13.40
CA PHE A 74 -4.68 14.44 12.97
C PHE A 74 -5.22 15.32 11.84
N GLY A 75 -4.79 16.58 11.83
CA GLY A 75 -5.15 17.55 10.80
C GLY A 75 -6.43 18.36 11.09
N PRO A 76 -6.74 19.37 10.27
CA PRO A 76 -5.96 19.79 9.09
C PRO A 76 -4.62 20.46 9.47
N THR A 77 -3.66 20.50 8.53
CA THR A 77 -2.33 21.10 8.75
C THR A 77 -1.91 22.04 7.61
N ALA A 78 -0.92 22.91 7.88
CA ALA A 78 -0.29 23.74 6.85
C ALA A 78 0.51 22.87 5.84
N PRO A 79 0.80 23.38 4.62
CA PRO A 79 1.64 22.67 3.65
C PRO A 79 2.98 22.21 4.25
N GLY A 80 3.36 20.97 3.99
CA GLY A 80 4.61 20.37 4.47
C GLY A 80 4.62 19.92 5.93
N VAL A 81 3.50 20.03 6.66
CA VAL A 81 3.38 19.58 8.05
C VAL A 81 2.80 18.17 8.10
N ASP A 82 3.65 17.20 8.46
CA ASP A 82 3.26 15.80 8.56
C ASP A 82 2.36 15.54 9.78
N GLY A 83 1.53 14.49 9.68
CA GLY A 83 0.74 13.99 10.81
C GLY A 83 1.63 13.29 11.84
N VAL A 84 2.17 12.12 11.47
CA VAL A 84 3.11 11.36 12.30
C VAL A 84 4.41 11.14 11.56
N ARG A 85 5.51 11.63 12.13
CA ARG A 85 6.87 11.42 11.60
C ARG A 85 7.69 10.56 12.55
N VAL A 86 8.22 9.46 12.04
CA VAL A 86 8.94 8.45 12.81
C VAL A 86 10.44 8.60 12.59
N PHE A 87 11.15 8.81 13.69
CA PHE A 87 12.61 8.84 13.79
C PHE A 87 13.16 7.66 14.62
N ALA A 88 12.27 6.86 15.19
CA ALA A 88 12.60 5.66 15.94
C ALA A 88 13.33 4.61 15.08
N ARG A 89 13.95 3.65 15.75
CA ARG A 89 14.70 2.52 15.17
C ARG A 89 13.95 1.20 15.26
N ALA A 90 12.98 1.07 16.16
CA ALA A 90 12.24 -0.18 16.31
C ALA A 90 10.81 -0.03 16.85
N GLY A 91 9.92 -0.91 16.39
CA GLY A 91 8.68 -1.26 17.09
C GLY A 91 7.66 -0.13 17.23
N VAL A 92 7.53 0.73 16.23
CA VAL A 92 6.50 1.78 16.22
C VAL A 92 5.23 1.26 15.55
N SER A 93 4.08 1.55 16.16
CA SER A 93 2.77 1.23 15.61
C SER A 93 1.88 2.46 15.54
N VAL A 94 1.32 2.75 14.37
CA VAL A 94 0.31 3.80 14.14
C VAL A 94 -0.97 3.11 13.69
N THR A 95 -1.97 3.07 14.57
CA THR A 95 -3.11 2.17 14.39
C THR A 95 -4.45 2.84 14.65
N ASP A 96 -5.47 2.50 13.87
CA ASP A 96 -6.85 2.97 14.08
C ASP A 96 -6.98 4.51 14.11
N CYS A 97 -6.01 5.24 13.52
CA CYS A 97 -5.96 6.70 13.52
C CYS A 97 -6.66 7.30 12.29
N GLU A 98 -7.01 8.57 12.40
CA GLU A 98 -7.63 9.37 11.34
C GLU A 98 -6.71 10.53 10.97
N PHE A 99 -6.49 10.72 9.67
CA PHE A 99 -5.71 11.81 9.11
C PHE A 99 -6.59 12.50 8.07
N ASP A 100 -7.00 13.73 8.34
CA ASP A 100 -7.87 14.48 7.44
C ASP A 100 -7.30 15.87 7.15
N GLY A 101 -7.25 16.24 5.87
CA GLY A 101 -6.86 17.59 5.46
C GLY A 101 -5.40 17.94 5.78
N LEU A 102 -4.50 16.96 5.73
CA LEU A 102 -3.07 17.22 5.97
C LEU A 102 -2.43 17.94 4.80
N GLY A 103 -1.63 18.98 5.09
CA GLY A 103 -0.75 19.62 4.12
C GLY A 103 0.59 18.90 3.92
N GLY A 104 0.94 17.95 4.80
CA GLY A 104 2.11 17.07 4.67
C GLY A 104 1.71 15.59 4.63
N ILE A 105 2.68 14.70 4.85
CA ILE A 105 2.49 13.24 4.79
C ILE A 105 1.77 12.75 6.05
N ALA A 106 0.83 11.81 5.92
CA ALA A 106 0.10 11.28 7.08
C ALA A 106 1.01 10.47 8.01
N VAL A 107 1.75 9.52 7.45
CA VAL A 107 2.78 8.75 8.18
C VAL A 107 4.07 8.69 7.38
N ALA A 108 5.13 9.26 7.94
CA ALA A 108 6.45 9.31 7.32
C ALA A 108 7.52 8.63 8.19
N ALA A 109 8.31 7.73 7.60
CA ALA A 109 9.47 7.10 8.23
C ALA A 109 10.65 7.09 7.24
N ASN A 110 11.30 8.23 7.10
CA ASN A 110 12.33 8.51 6.08
C ASN A 110 13.57 9.25 6.63
N HIS A 111 13.85 9.11 7.92
CA HIS A 111 14.97 9.79 8.60
C HIS A 111 16.00 8.84 9.20
N THR A 112 15.55 7.67 9.63
CA THR A 112 16.39 6.69 10.32
C THR A 112 15.89 5.31 9.95
N SER A 113 16.80 4.34 9.85
CA SER A 113 16.40 2.96 9.59
C SER A 113 15.57 2.43 10.76
N ILE A 114 14.47 1.76 10.43
CA ILE A 114 13.53 1.22 11.42
C ILE A 114 13.15 -0.22 11.08
N THR A 115 13.11 -1.08 12.09
CA THR A 115 12.53 -2.43 12.01
C THR A 115 11.17 -2.48 12.72
N GLY A 116 10.21 -3.20 12.12
CA GLY A 116 8.94 -3.51 12.76
C GLY A 116 8.01 -2.30 12.87
N LEU A 117 8.01 -1.43 11.87
CA LEU A 117 7.01 -0.36 11.74
C LEU A 117 5.67 -0.95 11.28
N SER A 118 4.61 -0.70 12.02
CA SER A 118 3.24 -1.11 11.67
C SER A 118 2.33 0.10 11.49
N VAL A 119 1.65 0.20 10.34
CA VAL A 119 0.67 1.23 10.03
C VAL A 119 -0.62 0.54 9.63
N LEU A 120 -1.57 0.43 10.57
CA LEU A 120 -2.71 -0.49 10.47
C LEU A 120 -4.05 0.21 10.67
N ARG A 121 -5.06 -0.12 9.86
CA ARG A 121 -6.46 0.35 10.08
C ARG A 121 -6.61 1.87 10.19
N ASN A 122 -5.74 2.63 9.53
CA ASN A 122 -5.84 4.09 9.52
C ASN A 122 -6.73 4.55 8.38
N VAL A 123 -7.37 5.69 8.58
CA VAL A 123 -8.16 6.40 7.57
C VAL A 123 -7.42 7.68 7.22
N ILE A 124 -7.06 7.83 5.95
CA ILE A 124 -6.39 9.02 5.42
C ILE A 124 -7.29 9.61 4.33
N THR A 125 -7.77 10.83 4.54
CA THR A 125 -8.63 11.56 3.60
C THR A 125 -8.06 12.95 3.32
N ASN A 126 -8.30 13.45 2.11
CA ASN A 126 -7.97 14.83 1.72
C ASN A 126 -6.51 15.23 1.96
N SER A 127 -5.57 14.36 1.60
CA SER A 127 -4.15 14.61 1.79
C SER A 127 -3.58 15.52 0.71
N GLY A 128 -3.04 16.67 1.10
CA GLY A 128 -2.33 17.63 0.26
C GLY A 128 -0.88 17.25 -0.06
N ALA A 129 -0.42 16.10 0.41
CA ALA A 129 0.85 15.45 0.04
C ALA A 129 0.64 13.94 -0.14
N SER A 130 1.71 13.16 -0.35
CA SER A 130 1.61 11.69 -0.38
C SER A 130 1.07 11.13 0.96
N GLY A 131 0.23 10.10 0.92
CA GLY A 131 -0.41 9.57 2.13
C GLY A 131 0.61 8.94 3.09
N MET A 132 1.44 8.01 2.61
CA MET A 132 2.46 7.33 3.42
C MET A 132 3.82 7.25 2.73
N TYR A 133 4.90 7.42 3.49
CA TYR A 133 6.28 7.46 2.97
C TYR A 133 7.25 6.64 3.83
N PHE A 134 7.79 5.55 3.29
CA PHE A 134 8.65 4.63 4.04
C PHE A 134 10.02 4.43 3.38
N GLY A 135 11.10 4.74 4.10
CA GLY A 135 12.50 4.59 3.67
C GLY A 135 13.06 5.81 2.94
N CYS A 136 14.39 5.91 2.83
CA CYS A 136 15.06 7.02 2.14
C CYS A 136 15.09 6.76 0.62
N HIS A 137 15.18 7.83 -0.17
CA HIS A 137 15.09 7.75 -1.63
C HIS A 137 16.09 6.75 -2.24
N GLU A 138 17.35 6.83 -1.79
CA GLU A 138 18.45 5.98 -2.26
C GLU A 138 18.57 4.65 -1.50
N GLY A 139 17.80 4.45 -0.43
CA GLY A 139 17.82 3.20 0.35
C GLY A 139 19.16 2.86 1.02
N VAL A 140 20.05 3.85 1.21
CA VAL A 140 21.35 3.68 1.87
C VAL A 140 21.33 4.29 3.28
N GLU A 141 20.84 5.52 3.41
CA GLU A 141 20.86 6.28 4.67
C GLU A 141 19.79 5.80 5.65
N CYS A 142 18.62 5.41 5.13
CA CYS A 142 17.56 4.83 5.93
C CYS A 142 16.73 3.83 5.13
N VAL A 143 16.40 2.72 5.78
CA VAL A 143 15.54 1.66 5.24
C VAL A 143 14.51 1.26 6.29
N VAL A 144 13.34 0.84 5.83
CA VAL A 144 12.31 0.24 6.69
C VAL A 144 12.30 -1.27 6.44
N SER A 145 12.50 -2.06 7.50
CA SER A 145 12.41 -3.51 7.46
C SER A 145 11.25 -4.02 8.31
N GLU A 146 10.70 -5.17 7.93
CA GLU A 146 9.53 -5.76 8.59
C GLU A 146 8.34 -4.78 8.65
N LEU A 147 8.19 -3.96 7.61
CA LEU A 147 7.08 -3.02 7.47
C LEU A 147 5.77 -3.80 7.33
N ARG A 148 4.73 -3.33 8.03
CA ARG A 148 3.35 -3.79 7.86
C ARG A 148 2.46 -2.60 7.57
N VAL A 149 1.87 -2.57 6.37
CA VAL A 149 0.85 -1.59 5.99
C VAL A 149 -0.41 -2.35 5.65
N GLU A 150 -1.34 -2.40 6.61
CA GLU A 150 -2.48 -3.33 6.52
C GLU A 150 -3.81 -2.66 6.85
N ASP A 151 -4.85 -3.03 6.10
CA ASP A 151 -6.24 -2.66 6.37
C ASP A 151 -6.46 -1.13 6.43
N ASN A 152 -5.62 -0.32 5.78
CA ASN A 152 -5.80 1.14 5.75
C ASN A 152 -6.74 1.57 4.62
N PHE A 153 -7.47 2.67 4.85
CA PHE A 153 -8.26 3.37 3.85
C PHE A 153 -7.58 4.70 3.50
N ILE A 154 -7.28 4.92 2.23
CA ILE A 154 -6.66 6.15 1.73
C ILE A 154 -7.50 6.69 0.58
N GLU A 155 -7.98 7.92 0.70
CA GLU A 155 -8.80 8.57 -0.31
C GLU A 155 -8.37 10.01 -0.56
N HIS A 156 -8.45 10.43 -1.81
CA HIS A 156 -8.25 11.82 -2.23
C HIS A 156 -6.87 12.36 -1.85
N VAL A 157 -5.82 11.75 -2.40
CA VAL A 157 -4.46 12.29 -2.34
C VAL A 157 -4.27 13.27 -3.48
N ASN A 158 -4.06 14.55 -3.16
CA ASN A 158 -3.99 15.64 -4.13
C ASN A 158 -2.76 16.52 -3.90
N ALA A 159 -1.58 15.91 -3.98
CA ALA A 159 -0.32 16.62 -3.79
C ALA A 159 -0.09 17.73 -4.82
N SER A 160 0.32 18.91 -4.36
CA SER A 160 0.66 20.03 -5.25
C SER A 160 1.86 19.71 -6.13
N GLU A 161 1.91 20.26 -7.33
CA GLU A 161 3.13 20.18 -8.16
C GLU A 161 4.36 20.73 -7.39
N PRO A 162 5.54 20.11 -7.54
CA PRO A 162 5.90 19.00 -8.43
C PRO A 162 5.72 17.59 -7.80
N GLU A 163 5.06 17.49 -6.65
CA GLU A 163 4.92 16.21 -5.95
C GLU A 163 4.03 15.23 -6.73
N ILE A 164 4.42 13.95 -6.76
CA ILE A 164 3.68 12.93 -7.50
C ILE A 164 2.33 12.60 -6.83
N GLY A 165 2.26 12.66 -5.50
CA GLY A 165 1.06 12.35 -4.72
C GLY A 165 0.70 10.87 -4.72
N TYR A 166 1.56 10.06 -4.09
CA TYR A 166 1.33 8.62 -3.91
C TYR A 166 0.32 8.35 -2.79
N GLY A 167 -0.50 7.31 -2.92
CA GLY A 167 -1.25 6.77 -1.79
C GLY A 167 -0.30 6.29 -0.69
N LEU A 168 0.58 5.36 -1.06
CA LEU A 168 1.70 4.92 -0.23
C LEU A 168 2.92 4.56 -1.09
N GLN A 169 4.11 4.72 -0.53
CA GLN A 169 5.36 4.38 -1.19
C GLN A 169 6.40 3.77 -0.25
N VAL A 170 6.97 2.65 -0.69
CA VAL A 170 8.08 1.93 -0.03
C VAL A 170 9.33 2.10 -0.87
N LYS A 171 10.28 2.89 -0.35
CA LYS A 171 11.51 3.27 -1.06
C LYS A 171 12.53 2.12 -1.13
N LEU A 172 13.56 2.36 -1.92
CA LEU A 172 14.58 1.38 -2.27
C LEU A 172 15.16 0.69 -1.03
N ASN A 173 15.38 -0.62 -1.14
CA ASN A 173 15.89 -1.51 -0.07
C ASN A 173 14.99 -1.67 1.16
N SER A 174 13.83 -0.98 1.23
CA SER A 174 12.84 -1.22 2.27
C SER A 174 11.98 -2.46 1.94
N THR A 175 11.52 -3.15 2.99
CA THR A 175 10.82 -4.43 2.88
C THR A 175 9.61 -4.48 3.79
N GLY A 176 8.55 -5.10 3.30
CA GLY A 176 7.37 -5.36 4.11
C GLY A 176 6.23 -6.04 3.38
N VAL A 177 5.12 -6.07 4.09
CA VAL A 177 3.82 -6.55 3.61
C VAL A 177 2.87 -5.37 3.52
N ILE A 178 2.28 -5.20 2.34
CA ILE A 178 1.28 -4.19 2.02
C ILE A 178 0.02 -4.97 1.65
N ARG A 179 -0.96 -5.05 2.56
CA ARG A 179 -2.13 -5.90 2.33
C ARG A 179 -3.46 -5.33 2.79
N ASN A 180 -4.54 -5.76 2.13
CA ASN A 180 -5.91 -5.41 2.49
C ASN A 180 -6.19 -3.88 2.53
N ASN A 181 -5.36 -3.05 1.89
CA ASN A 181 -5.60 -1.62 1.87
C ASN A 181 -6.60 -1.27 0.77
N VAL A 182 -7.38 -0.22 1.00
CA VAL A 182 -8.27 0.39 0.01
C VAL A 182 -7.73 1.77 -0.30
N ILE A 183 -7.31 2.01 -1.54
CA ILE A 183 -6.67 3.25 -1.97
C ILE A 183 -7.40 3.79 -3.18
N VAL A 184 -7.95 4.99 -3.05
CA VAL A 184 -8.86 5.58 -4.03
C VAL A 184 -8.47 7.01 -4.36
N ASP A 185 -8.56 7.37 -5.64
CA ASP A 185 -8.46 8.76 -6.11
C ASP A 185 -7.14 9.45 -5.69
N THR A 186 -6.02 8.78 -5.97
CA THR A 186 -4.69 9.36 -5.79
C THR A 186 -4.28 10.14 -7.03
N LYS A 187 -3.54 11.24 -6.85
CA LYS A 187 -2.91 11.96 -7.98
C LYS A 187 -2.01 11.01 -8.77
N GLY A 188 -0.99 10.47 -8.11
CA GLY A 188 -0.04 9.50 -8.66
C GLY A 188 -0.46 8.06 -8.38
N PRO A 189 0.50 7.12 -8.27
CA PRO A 189 0.22 5.73 -7.94
C PRO A 189 -0.48 5.57 -6.59
N GLY A 190 -1.40 4.61 -6.50
CA GLY A 190 -1.95 4.20 -5.21
C GLY A 190 -0.88 3.52 -4.35
N ILE A 191 -0.10 2.62 -4.95
CA ILE A 191 1.00 1.90 -4.31
C ILE A 191 2.25 1.99 -5.18
N MET A 192 3.39 2.36 -4.60
CA MET A 192 4.69 2.28 -5.26
C MET A 192 5.71 1.52 -4.40
N VAL A 193 6.32 0.48 -4.97
CA VAL A 193 7.43 -0.28 -4.35
C VAL A 193 8.67 -0.17 -5.21
N TYR A 194 9.77 0.32 -4.64
CA TYR A 194 11.00 0.60 -5.40
C TYR A 194 11.95 -0.61 -5.57
N GLY A 195 11.66 -1.73 -4.89
CA GLY A 195 12.48 -2.94 -4.93
C GLY A 195 13.75 -2.87 -4.06
N ALA A 196 14.71 -3.75 -4.34
CA ALA A 196 15.96 -3.84 -3.59
C ALA A 196 17.17 -4.15 -4.49
N ARG A 197 18.34 -3.67 -4.06
CA ARG A 197 19.61 -3.93 -4.75
C ARG A 197 20.13 -5.35 -4.54
N ASP A 198 19.69 -6.05 -3.51
CA ASP A 198 19.96 -7.47 -3.32
C ASP A 198 18.74 -8.35 -3.64
N GLY A 199 18.96 -9.66 -3.72
CA GLY A 199 17.92 -10.65 -3.98
C GLY A 199 17.26 -11.21 -2.71
N LEU A 200 17.63 -10.73 -1.52
CA LEU A 200 17.16 -11.27 -0.23
C LEU A 200 15.96 -10.49 0.31
N ARG A 201 15.87 -9.20 -0.06
CA ARG A 201 14.81 -8.29 0.36
C ARG A 201 13.65 -8.32 -0.63
N SER A 202 12.51 -8.86 -0.21
CA SER A 202 11.30 -8.92 -1.02
C SER A 202 10.15 -8.17 -0.37
N ASN A 203 9.31 -7.58 -1.20
CA ASN A 203 8.05 -6.96 -0.78
C ASN A 203 6.87 -7.83 -1.23
N LEU A 204 5.85 -7.92 -0.37
CA LEU A 204 4.58 -8.56 -0.69
C LEU A 204 3.47 -7.49 -0.76
N VAL A 205 2.83 -7.39 -1.92
CA VAL A 205 1.69 -6.51 -2.18
C VAL A 205 0.49 -7.40 -2.49
N GLU A 206 -0.41 -7.58 -1.52
CA GLU A 206 -1.51 -8.53 -1.70
C GLU A 206 -2.88 -8.08 -1.18
N ARG A 207 -3.96 -8.52 -1.84
CA ARG A 207 -5.34 -8.26 -1.39
C ARG A 207 -5.69 -6.77 -1.24
N ASN A 208 -5.00 -5.88 -1.96
CA ASN A 208 -5.33 -4.46 -1.97
C ASN A 208 -6.37 -4.13 -3.05
N VAL A 209 -7.16 -3.09 -2.80
CA VAL A 209 -8.00 -2.41 -3.79
C VAL A 209 -7.34 -1.10 -4.14
N VAL A 210 -7.01 -0.90 -5.42
CA VAL A 210 -6.45 0.37 -5.89
C VAL A 210 -7.26 0.90 -7.07
N MET A 211 -7.86 2.08 -6.88
CA MET A 211 -8.82 2.64 -7.81
C MET A 211 -8.54 4.10 -8.13
N GLY A 212 -8.49 4.43 -9.42
CA GLY A 212 -8.56 5.82 -9.86
C GLY A 212 -7.28 6.65 -9.66
N SER A 213 -6.08 6.05 -9.75
CA SER A 213 -4.83 6.82 -9.91
C SER A 213 -4.94 7.75 -11.12
N ARG A 214 -4.86 9.06 -10.91
CA ARG A 214 -5.18 10.09 -11.93
C ARG A 214 -4.09 10.31 -12.98
N THR A 215 -2.82 10.09 -12.64
CA THR A 215 -1.68 10.36 -13.54
C THR A 215 -0.76 9.16 -13.76
N SER A 216 -1.01 8.01 -13.13
CA SER A 216 -0.13 6.84 -13.19
C SER A 216 -0.91 5.53 -13.13
N SER A 217 -0.19 4.42 -12.98
CA SER A 217 -0.74 3.09 -12.76
C SER A 217 -1.29 2.96 -11.33
N GLY A 218 -2.15 1.96 -11.10
CA GLY A 218 -2.67 1.69 -9.75
C GLY A 218 -1.56 1.25 -8.80
N ILE A 219 -0.91 0.15 -9.15
CA ILE A 219 0.26 -0.39 -8.43
C ILE A 219 1.48 -0.28 -9.33
N VAL A 220 2.55 0.34 -8.84
CA VAL A 220 3.83 0.45 -9.55
C VAL A 220 4.91 -0.32 -8.81
N ILE A 221 5.64 -1.16 -9.54
CA ILE A 221 6.82 -1.87 -9.07
C ILE A 221 8.05 -1.32 -9.80
N GLY A 222 8.79 -0.44 -9.12
CA GLY A 222 10.02 0.18 -9.59
C GLY A 222 11.24 -0.77 -9.69
N GLY A 223 11.09 -1.98 -9.14
CA GLY A 223 12.14 -3.00 -9.08
C GLY A 223 11.70 -4.15 -8.18
N GLY A 224 12.34 -5.31 -8.34
CA GLY A 224 12.17 -6.44 -7.43
C GLY A 224 13.36 -6.63 -6.48
N PRO A 225 13.37 -7.71 -5.68
CA PRO A 225 12.32 -8.74 -5.59
C PRO A 225 10.97 -8.22 -5.07
N ALA A 226 9.87 -8.64 -5.70
CA ALA A 226 8.52 -8.28 -5.26
C ALA A 226 7.47 -9.31 -5.72
N ILE A 227 6.44 -9.53 -4.90
CA ILE A 227 5.28 -10.36 -5.22
C ILE A 227 4.03 -9.48 -5.15
N VAL A 228 3.32 -9.36 -6.26
CA VAL A 228 2.07 -8.61 -6.40
C VAL A 228 0.95 -9.58 -6.73
N ARG A 229 0.09 -9.90 -5.76
CA ARG A 229 -0.93 -10.93 -5.95
C ARG A 229 -2.27 -10.69 -5.29
N ASN A 230 -3.33 -11.32 -5.80
CA ASN A 230 -4.68 -11.18 -5.24
C ASN A 230 -5.15 -9.73 -5.11
N ASN A 231 -4.63 -8.77 -5.87
CA ASN A 231 -5.10 -7.38 -5.80
C ASN A 231 -6.24 -7.15 -6.79
N VAL A 232 -7.11 -6.19 -6.48
CA VAL A 232 -8.13 -5.67 -7.39
C VAL A 232 -7.75 -4.26 -7.79
N VAL A 233 -7.48 -4.04 -9.08
CA VAL A 233 -6.87 -2.79 -9.56
C VAL A 233 -7.61 -2.24 -10.77
N LEU A 234 -8.20 -1.05 -10.64
CA LEU A 234 -9.18 -0.58 -11.60
C LEU A 234 -9.16 0.92 -11.87
N LEU A 235 -9.61 1.30 -13.06
CA LEU A 235 -9.89 2.69 -13.45
C LEU A 235 -8.70 3.66 -13.34
N ASN A 236 -7.47 3.17 -13.42
CA ASN A 236 -6.27 3.99 -13.35
C ASN A 236 -5.92 4.60 -14.72
N ARG A 237 -5.13 5.69 -14.70
CA ARG A 237 -4.77 6.46 -15.90
C ARG A 237 -3.81 5.73 -16.82
N GLU A 238 -2.83 5.02 -16.28
CA GLU A 238 -1.84 4.29 -17.07
C GLU A 238 -2.18 2.79 -17.09
N ALA A 239 -1.57 1.98 -16.23
CA ALA A 239 -1.88 0.56 -16.12
C ALA A 239 -2.66 0.23 -14.84
N GLY A 240 -3.22 -0.98 -14.78
CA GLY A 240 -3.57 -1.55 -13.48
C GLY A 240 -2.30 -1.76 -12.66
N ILE A 241 -1.41 -2.58 -13.18
CA ILE A 241 -0.11 -2.88 -12.57
C ILE A 241 0.99 -2.51 -13.56
N GLY A 242 1.83 -1.55 -13.19
CA GLY A 242 2.99 -1.13 -13.98
C GLY A 242 4.29 -1.63 -13.35
N LEU A 243 5.19 -2.16 -14.16
CA LEU A 243 6.60 -2.26 -13.81
C LEU A 243 7.31 -1.04 -14.38
N GLU A 244 8.26 -0.47 -13.65
CA GLU A 244 9.04 0.67 -14.10
C GLU A 244 10.50 0.45 -13.73
N ASP A 245 11.44 0.66 -14.64
CA ASP A 245 12.86 0.67 -14.28
C ASP A 245 13.17 2.01 -13.62
N TYR A 246 12.77 2.15 -12.35
CA TYR A 246 12.79 3.43 -11.68
C TYR A 246 14.21 4.00 -11.66
N GLY A 247 14.37 5.19 -12.26
CA GLY A 247 15.67 5.85 -12.36
C GLY A 247 16.70 5.10 -13.21
N GLY A 248 16.27 4.14 -14.05
CA GLY A 248 17.18 3.35 -14.89
C GLY A 248 18.12 2.44 -14.10
N ARG A 249 17.69 1.97 -12.92
CA ARG A 249 18.54 1.24 -11.96
C ARG A 249 18.83 -0.20 -12.36
N GLY A 250 18.15 -0.75 -13.37
CA GLY A 250 18.29 -2.14 -13.80
C GLY A 250 17.76 -3.13 -12.76
N LEU A 251 16.74 -2.73 -11.98
CA LEU A 251 16.20 -3.53 -10.88
C LEU A 251 14.93 -4.30 -11.23
N LEU A 252 14.50 -4.30 -12.50
CA LEU A 252 13.37 -5.10 -12.95
C LEU A 252 13.75 -6.58 -13.05
N ARG A 253 13.81 -7.22 -11.88
CA ARG A 253 14.17 -8.62 -11.73
C ARG A 253 13.41 -9.28 -10.58
N SER A 254 13.14 -10.58 -10.71
CA SER A 254 12.49 -11.37 -9.65
C SER A 254 11.16 -10.75 -9.18
N VAL A 255 10.36 -10.29 -10.15
CA VAL A 255 9.03 -9.71 -9.90
C VAL A 255 7.97 -10.72 -10.32
N ILE A 256 7.04 -10.99 -9.41
CA ILE A 256 5.90 -11.87 -9.64
C ILE A 256 4.63 -11.03 -9.62
N VAL A 257 3.82 -11.09 -10.69
CA VAL A 257 2.48 -10.50 -10.76
C VAL A 257 1.48 -11.62 -11.03
N ALA A 258 0.73 -12.04 -10.00
CA ALA A 258 -0.12 -13.22 -10.12
C ALA A 258 -1.49 -13.12 -9.46
N HIS A 259 -2.50 -13.76 -10.03
CA HIS A 259 -3.85 -13.82 -9.43
C HIS A 259 -4.44 -12.44 -9.11
N ASN A 260 -4.15 -11.41 -9.90
CA ASN A 260 -4.79 -10.10 -9.74
C ASN A 260 -6.03 -10.00 -10.64
N SER A 261 -7.04 -9.25 -10.22
CA SER A 261 -8.18 -8.83 -11.05
C SER A 261 -7.99 -7.38 -11.47
N VAL A 262 -7.89 -7.14 -12.77
CA VAL A 262 -7.52 -5.84 -13.34
C VAL A 262 -8.62 -5.35 -14.28
N TYR A 263 -9.09 -4.11 -14.10
CA TYR A 263 -10.33 -3.67 -14.74
C TYR A 263 -10.32 -2.22 -15.26
N LYS A 264 -10.61 -2.05 -16.55
CA LYS A 264 -10.88 -0.76 -17.23
C LYS A 264 -9.84 0.35 -16.95
N ASN A 265 -8.57 0.00 -16.78
CA ASN A 265 -7.46 0.96 -16.78
C ASN A 265 -7.27 1.56 -18.18
N THR A 266 -6.77 2.79 -18.28
CA THR A 266 -6.84 3.58 -19.52
C THR A 266 -5.73 3.28 -20.51
N GLY A 267 -4.52 2.96 -20.06
CA GLY A 267 -3.37 2.63 -20.91
C GLY A 267 -3.19 1.12 -21.11
N ALA A 268 -3.18 0.34 -20.03
CA ALA A 268 -2.99 -1.12 -20.10
C ALA A 268 -3.58 -1.88 -18.89
N GLY A 269 -3.72 -3.19 -19.00
CA GLY A 269 -3.94 -4.07 -17.85
C GLY A 269 -2.68 -4.19 -17.00
N ILE A 270 -1.68 -4.91 -17.52
CA ILE A 270 -0.34 -5.03 -16.96
C ILE A 270 0.67 -4.44 -17.94
N LEU A 271 1.50 -3.51 -17.49
CA LEU A 271 2.49 -2.82 -18.31
C LEU A 271 3.91 -3.18 -17.86
N ILE A 272 4.79 -3.43 -18.83
CA ILE A 272 6.24 -3.59 -18.64
C ILE A 272 6.95 -2.72 -19.68
N PRO A 273 8.00 -1.96 -19.33
CA PRO A 273 8.71 -1.10 -20.26
C PRO A 273 9.44 -1.93 -21.32
N GLU A 274 9.44 -1.39 -22.54
CA GLU A 274 10.23 -1.93 -23.66
C GLU A 274 11.71 -1.53 -23.55
N GLY A 275 12.59 -2.33 -24.15
CA GLY A 275 14.02 -2.01 -24.26
C GLY A 275 14.79 -1.99 -22.92
N ARG A 276 14.21 -2.49 -21.84
CA ARG A 276 14.85 -2.57 -20.52
C ARG A 276 15.33 -3.99 -20.20
N PRO A 277 16.50 -4.15 -19.57
CA PRO A 277 16.95 -5.45 -19.08
C PRO A 277 15.96 -5.99 -18.05
N LEU A 278 15.51 -7.23 -18.29
CA LEU A 278 14.51 -7.90 -17.47
C LEU A 278 14.99 -9.30 -17.13
N ARG A 279 14.65 -9.77 -15.93
CA ARG A 279 15.09 -11.09 -15.47
C ARG A 279 14.09 -11.70 -14.51
N ASP A 280 13.78 -12.98 -14.68
CA ASP A 280 12.95 -13.72 -13.72
C ASP A 280 11.60 -13.02 -13.44
N ILE A 281 10.95 -12.51 -14.50
CA ILE A 281 9.63 -11.86 -14.40
C ILE A 281 8.55 -12.90 -14.67
N VAL A 282 7.57 -12.97 -13.75
CA VAL A 282 6.48 -13.93 -13.84
C VAL A 282 5.15 -13.18 -13.85
N ILE A 283 4.34 -13.38 -14.89
CA ILE A 283 2.98 -12.85 -14.98
C ILE A 283 2.03 -14.02 -15.15
N ARG A 284 1.26 -14.35 -14.10
CA ARG A 284 0.49 -15.59 -14.09
C ARG A 284 -0.91 -15.50 -13.52
N SER A 285 -1.84 -16.22 -14.13
CA SER A 285 -3.19 -16.41 -13.58
C SER A 285 -3.92 -15.10 -13.24
N ASN A 286 -3.64 -13.99 -13.93
CA ASN A 286 -4.35 -12.73 -13.74
C ASN A 286 -5.63 -12.71 -14.60
N ALA A 287 -6.70 -12.10 -14.08
CA ALA A 287 -7.95 -11.84 -14.79
C ALA A 287 -7.98 -10.36 -15.20
N ILE A 288 -7.95 -10.08 -16.50
CA ILE A 288 -7.73 -8.72 -17.00
C ILE A 288 -8.81 -8.34 -17.98
N GLN A 289 -9.63 -7.35 -17.65
CA GLN A 289 -10.52 -6.70 -18.60
C GLN A 289 -10.01 -5.30 -18.87
N ALA A 290 -9.37 -5.10 -20.02
CA ALA A 290 -8.88 -3.78 -20.42
C ALA A 290 -9.99 -2.97 -21.10
N ARG A 291 -9.72 -1.69 -21.38
CA ARG A 291 -10.62 -0.90 -22.25
C ARG A 291 -10.42 -1.34 -23.71
N ALA A 292 -11.44 -1.16 -24.54
CA ALA A 292 -11.32 -1.43 -25.96
C ALA A 292 -10.12 -0.68 -26.56
N GLY A 293 -9.27 -1.39 -27.30
CA GLY A 293 -8.05 -0.84 -27.92
C GLY A 293 -6.84 -0.70 -26.99
N THR A 294 -6.91 -1.15 -25.74
CA THR A 294 -5.79 -1.10 -24.80
C THR A 294 -5.20 -2.50 -24.57
N ALA A 295 -3.90 -2.58 -24.34
CA ALA A 295 -3.22 -3.86 -24.15
C ALA A 295 -3.56 -4.46 -22.78
N THR A 296 -3.85 -5.76 -22.74
CA THR A 296 -4.17 -6.47 -21.48
C THR A 296 -2.91 -6.96 -20.79
N LEU A 297 -2.00 -7.54 -21.57
CA LEU A 297 -0.72 -8.09 -21.13
C LEU A 297 0.44 -7.44 -21.90
N PRO A 298 1.67 -7.48 -21.35
CA PRO A 298 2.84 -7.08 -22.11
C PRO A 298 3.07 -8.02 -23.30
N GLY A 299 3.74 -7.50 -24.33
CA GLY A 299 4.15 -8.30 -25.50
C GLY A 299 5.03 -9.49 -25.11
N ALA A 300 4.96 -10.56 -25.91
CA ALA A 300 5.72 -11.78 -25.67
C ALA A 300 7.22 -11.51 -25.73
N ARG A 301 7.94 -11.95 -24.69
CA ARG A 301 9.40 -11.79 -24.59
C ARG A 301 10.04 -12.95 -23.82
N PRO A 302 11.25 -13.38 -24.19
CA PRO A 302 11.90 -14.54 -23.54
C PRO A 302 12.15 -14.37 -22.04
N GLU A 303 12.31 -13.14 -21.54
CA GLU A 303 12.61 -12.88 -20.13
C GLU A 303 11.38 -12.82 -19.24
N ILE A 304 10.18 -12.92 -19.83
CA ILE A 304 8.89 -12.86 -19.13
C ILE A 304 8.15 -14.18 -19.29
N ASP A 305 7.90 -14.84 -18.16
CA ASP A 305 7.05 -16.02 -18.09
C ASP A 305 5.59 -15.59 -17.95
N VAL A 306 4.90 -15.52 -19.10
CA VAL A 306 3.47 -15.18 -19.19
C VAL A 306 2.65 -16.45 -19.37
N MET A 307 1.88 -16.86 -18.36
CA MET A 307 1.11 -18.11 -18.43
C MET A 307 -0.20 -18.06 -17.62
N GLY A 308 -1.28 -18.62 -18.16
CA GLY A 308 -2.53 -18.80 -17.42
C GLY A 308 -3.36 -17.54 -17.17
N ASN A 309 -2.93 -16.39 -17.71
CA ASN A 309 -3.70 -15.15 -17.64
C ASN A 309 -4.92 -15.23 -18.57
N VAL A 310 -6.04 -14.62 -18.17
CA VAL A 310 -7.27 -14.56 -18.96
C VAL A 310 -7.55 -13.12 -19.34
N ASP A 311 -7.68 -12.89 -20.64
CA ASP A 311 -8.17 -11.64 -21.22
C ASP A 311 -9.71 -11.68 -21.28
N CYS A 312 -10.32 -10.77 -20.53
CA CYS A 312 -11.74 -10.62 -20.31
C CYS A 312 -12.33 -9.44 -21.10
N THR A 313 -11.56 -8.87 -22.04
CA THR A 313 -11.97 -7.66 -22.78
C THR A 313 -13.14 -7.93 -23.72
N TRP A 314 -13.22 -9.14 -24.29
CA TRP A 314 -14.19 -9.51 -25.33
C TRP A 314 -15.26 -10.50 -24.87
N ALA A 315 -15.17 -10.98 -23.63
CA ALA A 315 -16.13 -11.91 -23.05
C ALA A 315 -16.34 -11.61 -21.55
N PRO A 316 -17.58 -11.66 -21.03
CA PRO A 316 -17.84 -11.47 -19.61
C PRO A 316 -17.10 -12.51 -18.75
N CYS A 317 -16.22 -12.03 -17.88
CA CYS A 317 -15.49 -12.88 -16.94
C CYS A 317 -15.98 -12.74 -15.50
N PHE A 318 -16.40 -11.54 -15.12
CA PHE A 318 -16.79 -11.18 -13.76
C PHE A 318 -18.33 -11.10 -13.64
N VAL A 319 -18.86 -11.28 -12.44
CA VAL A 319 -20.31 -11.18 -12.18
C VAL A 319 -20.84 -9.76 -12.42
N ASP A 320 -20.25 -8.75 -11.77
CA ASP A 320 -20.63 -7.35 -11.95
C ASP A 320 -19.48 -6.42 -11.51
N PRO A 321 -18.42 -6.28 -12.34
CA PRO A 321 -17.22 -5.57 -11.95
C PRO A 321 -17.43 -4.05 -11.83
N ASP A 322 -18.45 -3.49 -12.49
CA ASP A 322 -18.85 -2.08 -12.33
C ASP A 322 -19.46 -1.81 -10.94
N ARG A 323 -19.97 -2.85 -10.27
CA ARG A 323 -20.39 -2.81 -8.86
C ARG A 323 -19.38 -3.45 -7.91
N LEU A 324 -18.12 -3.60 -8.34
CA LEU A 324 -17.03 -4.20 -7.56
C LEU A 324 -17.27 -5.66 -7.17
N ASP A 325 -18.09 -6.40 -7.92
CA ASP A 325 -18.20 -7.85 -7.81
C ASP A 325 -17.28 -8.54 -8.83
N PHE A 326 -16.06 -8.81 -8.38
CA PHE A 326 -15.02 -9.50 -9.14
C PHE A 326 -15.07 -11.02 -9.01
N SER A 327 -16.19 -11.57 -8.53
CA SER A 327 -16.42 -13.01 -8.54
C SER A 327 -16.32 -13.56 -9.97
N PRO A 328 -15.74 -14.76 -10.16
CA PRO A 328 -15.82 -15.47 -11.44
C PRO A 328 -17.29 -15.65 -11.88
N LEU A 329 -17.62 -15.18 -13.08
CA LEU A 329 -18.89 -15.48 -13.71
C LEU A 329 -18.97 -16.98 -14.00
N MET A 330 -20.10 -17.61 -13.66
CA MET A 330 -20.30 -19.04 -13.89
C MET A 330 -20.12 -19.39 -15.37
N GLY A 331 -19.26 -20.38 -15.66
CA GLY A 331 -18.94 -20.80 -17.03
C GLY A 331 -17.87 -19.97 -17.72
N SER A 332 -17.34 -18.91 -17.09
CA SER A 332 -16.20 -18.17 -17.63
C SER A 332 -14.88 -18.94 -17.47
N LEU A 333 -13.88 -18.53 -18.24
CA LEU A 333 -12.51 -19.05 -18.13
C LEU A 333 -11.88 -18.79 -16.75
N LEU A 334 -12.43 -17.86 -15.95
CA LEU A 334 -11.94 -17.62 -14.60
C LEU A 334 -12.18 -18.80 -13.67
N SER A 335 -13.19 -19.64 -13.94
CA SER A 335 -13.48 -20.82 -13.10
C SER A 335 -12.52 -21.98 -13.32
N MET A 336 -11.62 -21.87 -14.30
CA MET A 336 -10.61 -22.88 -14.61
C MET A 336 -9.29 -22.59 -13.89
N PRO A 337 -8.47 -23.61 -13.59
CA PRO A 337 -7.12 -23.40 -13.07
C PRO A 337 -6.28 -22.53 -14.01
N GLY A 338 -5.66 -21.47 -13.48
CA GLY A 338 -4.81 -20.60 -14.29
C GLY A 338 -3.49 -21.26 -14.69
N SER A 339 -2.81 -21.88 -13.73
CA SER A 339 -1.57 -22.59 -13.96
C SER A 339 -1.49 -23.83 -13.09
N MET A 340 -1.11 -24.96 -13.69
CA MET A 340 -0.95 -26.25 -12.99
C MET A 340 0.43 -26.43 -12.33
N ARG A 341 1.37 -25.51 -12.55
CA ARG A 341 2.70 -25.60 -11.94
C ARG A 341 2.66 -25.02 -10.52
N PRO A 342 3.26 -25.64 -9.50
CA PRO A 342 3.45 -24.97 -8.22
C PRO A 342 4.53 -23.87 -8.33
N GLY A 343 4.54 -22.91 -7.41
CA GLY A 343 5.59 -21.90 -7.34
C GLY A 343 5.34 -20.83 -6.26
N PRO A 344 6.30 -19.93 -6.03
CA PRO A 344 6.19 -18.84 -5.03
C PRO A 344 5.06 -17.85 -5.33
N TRP A 345 4.50 -17.89 -6.54
CA TRP A 345 3.36 -17.09 -6.97
C TRP A 345 2.01 -17.63 -6.48
N LEU A 346 1.94 -18.88 -6.03
CA LEU A 346 0.71 -19.53 -5.59
C LEU A 346 0.26 -18.95 -4.23
N PRO A 347 -0.88 -18.26 -4.14
CA PRO A 347 -1.39 -17.78 -2.86
C PRO A 347 -2.12 -18.90 -2.11
N ALA A 348 -2.03 -18.88 -0.78
CA ALA A 348 -2.76 -19.84 0.07
C ALA A 348 -4.27 -19.53 0.12
N ASP A 349 -4.64 -18.27 -0.05
CA ASP A 349 -6.02 -17.77 -0.02
C ASP A 349 -6.29 -16.80 -1.19
N ASP A 350 -7.54 -16.37 -1.35
CA ASP A 350 -7.97 -15.37 -2.32
C ASP A 350 -8.08 -13.97 -1.70
N PHE A 351 -8.60 -13.00 -2.44
CA PHE A 351 -8.83 -11.62 -1.98
C PHE A 351 -9.64 -11.55 -0.67
N PHE A 352 -10.60 -12.43 -0.46
CA PHE A 352 -11.46 -12.47 0.72
C PHE A 352 -10.92 -13.38 1.82
N GLY A 353 -9.69 -13.89 1.70
CA GLY A 353 -9.11 -14.85 2.65
C GLY A 353 -9.71 -16.25 2.55
N VAL A 354 -10.41 -16.57 1.44
CA VAL A 354 -10.90 -17.92 1.20
C VAL A 354 -9.73 -18.81 0.80
N PRO A 355 -9.53 -19.97 1.46
CA PRO A 355 -8.48 -20.90 1.08
C PRO A 355 -8.61 -21.34 -0.39
N ARG A 356 -7.50 -21.32 -1.11
CA ARG A 356 -7.43 -21.79 -2.48
C ARG A 356 -7.13 -23.28 -2.55
N GLY A 357 -7.69 -23.95 -3.55
CA GLY A 357 -7.38 -25.34 -3.83
C GLY A 357 -5.96 -25.54 -4.39
N PRO A 358 -5.54 -26.80 -4.60
CA PRO A 358 -4.22 -27.10 -5.21
C PRO A 358 -4.07 -26.58 -6.65
N LEU A 359 -5.19 -26.26 -7.29
CA LEU A 359 -5.27 -25.70 -8.65
C LEU A 359 -6.13 -24.42 -8.60
N PRO A 360 -5.57 -23.28 -8.15
CA PRO A 360 -6.34 -22.08 -7.94
C PRO A 360 -6.86 -21.47 -9.24
N THR A 361 -8.02 -20.83 -9.13
CA THR A 361 -8.65 -20.12 -10.23
C THR A 361 -7.91 -18.85 -10.62
N VAL A 362 -8.22 -18.34 -11.82
CA VAL A 362 -7.64 -17.10 -12.35
C VAL A 362 -8.25 -15.88 -11.67
N GLY A 363 -7.42 -14.88 -11.39
CA GLY A 363 -7.83 -13.62 -10.78
C GLY A 363 -7.81 -13.66 -9.25
N ALA A 364 -8.23 -12.54 -8.65
CA ALA A 364 -8.10 -12.31 -7.21
C ALA A 364 -9.13 -13.05 -6.37
N VAL A 365 -10.26 -13.46 -6.93
CA VAL A 365 -11.40 -14.03 -6.20
C VAL A 365 -11.60 -15.47 -6.65
N GLU A 366 -11.62 -16.42 -5.71
CA GLU A 366 -11.65 -17.85 -6.04
C GLU A 366 -13.03 -18.30 -6.52
N ARG A 367 -14.08 -17.78 -5.88
CA ARG A 367 -15.48 -18.19 -6.05
C ARG A 367 -16.44 -17.04 -5.77
N LYS A 368 -17.73 -17.26 -6.01
CA LYS A 368 -18.77 -16.26 -5.73
C LYS A 368 -18.63 -15.66 -4.34
N ALA A 369 -18.49 -14.34 -4.27
CA ALA A 369 -18.32 -13.55 -3.08
C ALA A 369 -19.30 -12.37 -3.07
N LYS A 370 -19.19 -11.50 -2.06
CA LYS A 370 -19.92 -10.23 -2.03
C LYS A 370 -19.13 -9.15 -2.77
N PRO A 371 -19.79 -8.10 -3.29
CA PRO A 371 -19.10 -6.91 -3.77
C PRO A 371 -18.08 -6.40 -2.76
N ILE A 372 -16.92 -5.99 -3.26
CA ILE A 372 -15.87 -5.39 -2.46
C ILE A 372 -16.36 -4.05 -1.91
N ARG A 373 -16.13 -3.81 -0.62
CA ARG A 373 -16.46 -2.55 0.03
C ARG A 373 -15.31 -1.58 -0.10
N VAL A 374 -15.61 -0.37 -0.54
CA VAL A 374 -14.66 0.75 -0.66
C VAL A 374 -15.14 1.82 0.30
N ILE A 375 -15.02 1.52 1.60
CA ILE A 375 -15.37 2.41 2.70
C ILE A 375 -14.31 2.26 3.82
N PRO A 376 -14.13 3.28 4.66
CA PRO A 376 -13.24 3.22 5.84
C PRO A 376 -13.58 2.13 6.85
#